data_AF-A0A223I0Z4-F1
#
_entry.id   AF-A0A223I0Z4-F1
#
_cell.length_a   1.000
_cell.length_b   1.000
_cell.length_c   1.000
_cell.angle_alpha   90.00
_cell.angle_beta   90.00
_cell.angle_gamma   90.00
#
_symmetry.space_group_name_H-M   'P 1'
#
loop_
_entity.id
_entity.type
_entity.pdbx_description
1 polymer ?
#
loop_
_entity_poly.entity_id
_entity_poly.type
_entity_poly.pdbx_seq_one_letter_code
_entity_poly.pdbx_strand_id
1 'polypeptide(L)' 'MAIALTVLEVVPTPAVDVSDEALVRDASDRPILRAAIAAKADVLVTGDRDFLESGVTNPKIVTAAEFLQME' A
#
# COMPACT_ATOMS: atom_id res chain seq x y z
N MET A 1 -4.53 3.47 25.36
CA MET A 1 -4.50 4.82 24.74
C MET A 1 -4.34 4.62 23.25
N ALA A 2 -5.21 5.19 22.42
CA ALA A 2 -5.01 5.17 20.97
C ALA A 2 -3.95 6.21 20.62
N ILE A 3 -2.81 5.78 20.11
CA ILE A 3 -1.82 6.67 19.52
C ILE A 3 -2.33 6.93 18.10
N ALA A 4 -2.95 8.09 17.88
CA ALA A 4 -3.29 8.51 16.53
C ALA A 4 -1.99 8.92 15.80
N LEU A 5 -1.89 8.61 14.50
CA LEU A 5 -0.82 9.11 13.64
C LEU A 5 -0.73 10.63 13.81
N THR A 6 0.40 11.15 14.28
CA THR A 6 0.57 12.60 14.54
C THR A 6 0.89 13.39 13.27
N VAL A 7 1.10 12.71 12.14
CA VAL A 7 1.48 13.32 10.86
C VAL A 7 0.65 12.69 9.74
N LEU A 8 0.03 13.53 8.93
CA LEU A 8 -0.64 13.15 7.68
C LEU A 8 0.14 13.78 6.52
N GLU A 9 0.53 12.98 5.54
CA GLU A 9 1.14 13.44 4.30
C GLU A 9 0.26 13.00 3.13
N VAL A 10 0.01 13.94 2.21
CA VAL A 10 -0.69 13.65 0.96
C VAL A 10 0.35 13.45 -0.13
N VAL A 11 0.43 12.24 -0.66
CA VAL A 11 1.38 11.88 -1.72
C VAL A 11 0.68 11.91 -3.07
N PRO A 12 1.20 12.64 -4.08
CA PRO A 12 0.63 12.60 -5.42
C PRO A 12 0.93 11.26 -6.09
N THR A 13 -0.04 10.72 -6.82
CA THR A 13 0.19 9.54 -7.67
C THR A 13 1.13 9.90 -8.82
N PRO A 14 2.26 9.20 -8.99
CA PRO A 14 3.13 9.38 -10.15
C PRO A 14 2.42 9.00 -11.47
N ALA A 15 2.70 9.72 -12.56
CA ALA A 15 2.15 9.36 -13.87
C ALA A 15 2.84 8.14 -14.52
N VAL A 16 4.04 7.79 -14.06
CA VAL A 16 4.86 6.71 -14.62
C VAL A 16 4.49 5.38 -13.97
N ASP A 17 4.06 4.43 -14.78
CA ASP A 17 3.71 3.08 -14.37
C ASP A 17 4.92 2.33 -13.79
N VAL A 18 4.66 1.44 -12.82
CA VAL A 18 5.69 0.59 -12.18
C VAL A 18 5.43 -0.87 -12.51
N SER A 19 6.47 -1.67 -12.74
CA SER A 19 6.29 -3.06 -13.20
C SER A 19 5.43 -3.92 -12.26
N ASP A 20 5.54 -3.71 -10.96
CA ASP A 20 4.82 -4.46 -9.94
C ASP A 20 3.30 -4.19 -9.96
N GLU A 21 2.85 -3.10 -10.59
CA GLU A 21 1.41 -2.81 -10.70
C GLU A 21 0.68 -3.81 -11.63
N ALA A 22 1.42 -4.57 -12.45
CA ALA A 22 0.86 -5.68 -13.22
C ALA A 22 0.39 -6.85 -12.34
N LEU A 23 0.88 -6.93 -11.10
CA LEU A 23 0.46 -7.93 -10.11
C LEU A 23 -0.88 -7.57 -9.45
N VAL A 24 -1.28 -6.30 -9.53
CA VAL A 24 -2.58 -5.83 -9.03
C VAL A 24 -3.64 -6.08 -10.11
N ARG A 25 -4.64 -6.88 -9.75
CA ARG A 25 -5.69 -7.33 -10.67
C ARG A 25 -6.56 -6.17 -11.16
N ASP A 26 -7.05 -5.33 -10.26
CA ASP A 26 -7.83 -4.15 -10.63
C ASP A 26 -6.90 -3.04 -11.14
N ALA A 27 -7.14 -2.61 -12.39
CA ALA A 27 -6.36 -1.53 -12.98
C ALA A 27 -6.56 -0.19 -12.24
N SER A 28 -7.70 -0.01 -11.57
CA SER A 28 -8.04 1.19 -10.80
C SER A 28 -7.23 1.31 -9.51
N ASP A 29 -6.67 0.19 -9.02
CA ASP A 29 -5.88 0.13 -7.79
C ASP A 29 -4.38 0.35 -8.03
N ARG A 30 -3.91 0.17 -9.27
CA ARG A 30 -2.50 0.39 -9.65
C ARG A 30 -1.95 1.76 -9.23
N PRO A 31 -2.69 2.88 -9.39
CA PRO A 31 -2.33 4.19 -8.84
C PRO A 31 -2.00 4.19 -7.35
N ILE A 32 -2.70 3.38 -6.53
CA ILE A 32 -2.49 3.32 -5.08
C ILE A 32 -1.13 2.66 -4.78
N LEU A 33 -0.81 1.55 -5.45
CA LEU A 33 0.50 0.90 -5.31
C LEU A 33 1.63 1.85 -5.68
N ARG A 34 1.47 2.53 -6.81
CA ARG A 34 2.46 3.45 -7.35
C ARG A 34 2.74 4.62 -6.40
N ALA A 35 1.69 5.18 -5.79
CA ALA A 35 1.83 6.20 -4.76
C ALA A 35 2.57 5.67 -3.53
N ALA A 36 2.25 4.45 -3.07
CA ALA A 36 2.92 3.83 -1.93
C ALA A 36 4.42 3.58 -2.19
N ILE A 37 4.78 3.12 -3.38
CA ILE A 37 6.18 2.93 -3.80
C ILE A 37 6.91 4.28 -3.86
N ALA A 38 6.29 5.31 -4.44
CA ALA A 38 6.88 6.65 -4.52
C ALA A 38 7.08 7.31 -3.15
N ALA A 39 6.15 7.06 -2.22
CA ALA A 39 6.24 7.46 -0.82
C ALA A 39 7.32 6.67 -0.05
N LYS A 40 7.88 5.61 -0.65
CA LYS A 40 8.76 4.63 0.02
C LYS A 40 8.12 4.04 1.26
N ALA A 41 6.83 3.72 1.17
CA ALA A 41 6.13 3.05 2.26
C ALA A 41 6.75 1.66 2.49
N ASP A 42 7.04 1.32 3.74
CA ASP A 42 7.46 -0.05 4.09
C ASP A 42 6.25 -1.01 4.10
N VAL A 43 5.07 -0.48 4.47
CA VAL A 43 3.83 -1.24 4.64
C VAL A 43 2.65 -0.51 4.01
N LEU A 44 1.83 -1.24 3.26
CA LEU A 44 0.51 -0.81 2.78
C LEU A 44 -0.57 -1.54 3.58
N VAL A 45 -1.23 -0.82 4.49
CA VAL A 45 -2.33 -1.37 5.28
C VAL A 45 -3.63 -1.23 4.50
N THR A 46 -4.31 -2.34 4.21
CA THR A 46 -5.56 -2.33 3.43
C THR A 46 -6.54 -3.42 3.86
N GLY A 47 -7.81 -3.23 3.55
CA GLY A 47 -8.85 -4.27 3.61
C GLY A 47 -9.17 -4.87 2.24
N ASP A 48 -8.50 -4.41 1.18
CA ASP A 48 -8.75 -4.83 -0.19
C ASP A 48 -8.12 -6.20 -0.47
N ARG A 49 -8.94 -7.14 -0.96
CA ARG A 49 -8.51 -8.51 -1.25
C ARG A 49 -7.56 -8.58 -2.44
N ASP A 50 -7.75 -7.75 -3.45
CA ASP A 50 -6.94 -7.80 -4.67
C ASP A 50 -5.50 -7.39 -4.39
N PHE A 51 -5.30 -6.46 -3.45
CA PHE A 51 -3.97 -6.15 -2.92
C PHE A 51 -3.39 -7.27 -2.08
N LEU A 52 -4.16 -7.80 -1.12
CA LEU A 52 -3.71 -8.86 -0.21
C LEU A 52 -3.28 -10.13 -0.98
N GLU A 53 -3.90 -10.40 -2.12
CA GLU A 53 -3.62 -11.55 -2.99
C GLU A 53 -2.74 -11.22 -4.21
N SER A 54 -2.29 -9.97 -4.37
CA SER A 54 -1.54 -9.51 -5.55
C SER A 54 -0.18 -10.19 -5.74
N GLY A 55 0.47 -10.61 -4.65
CA GLY A 55 1.86 -11.08 -4.69
C GLY A 55 2.90 -9.96 -4.77
N VAL A 56 2.49 -8.69 -4.68
CA VAL A 56 3.40 -7.56 -4.46
C VAL A 56 4.11 -7.75 -3.12
N THR A 57 5.44 -7.60 -3.12
CA THR A 57 6.27 -7.81 -1.93
C THR A 57 6.81 -6.52 -1.32
N ASN A 58 6.81 -5.41 -2.07
CA ASN A 58 7.28 -4.12 -1.62
C ASN A 58 6.41 -2.99 -2.20
N PRO A 59 5.64 -2.25 -1.37
CA PRO A 59 5.52 -2.36 0.09
C PRO A 59 4.93 -3.71 0.55
N LYS A 60 5.16 -4.07 1.82
CA LYS A 60 4.48 -5.23 2.42
C LYS A 60 2.99 -4.93 2.57
N ILE A 61 2.14 -5.75 1.97
CA ILE A 61 0.69 -5.57 2.05
C ILE A 61 0.14 -6.37 3.23
N VAL A 62 -0.60 -5.72 4.11
CA VAL A 62 -1.16 -6.34 5.32
C VAL A 62 -2.55 -5.79 5.64
N THR A 63 -3.33 -6.55 6.38
CA THR A 63 -4.54 -6.06 7.04
C THR A 63 -4.21 -5.17 8.24
N ALA A 64 -5.16 -4.35 8.68
CA ALA A 64 -5.00 -3.55 9.89
C ALA A 64 -4.73 -4.41 11.14
N ALA A 65 -5.34 -5.60 11.22
CA ALA A 65 -5.14 -6.52 12.34
C ALA A 65 -3.72 -7.09 12.35
N GLU A 66 -3.16 -7.45 11.18
CA GLU A 66 -1.78 -7.90 11.06
C GLU A 66 -0.79 -6.78 11.36
N PHE A 67 -1.06 -5.55 10.89
CA PHE A 67 -0.22 -4.39 11.19
C PHE A 67 -0.09 -4.13 12.70
N LEU A 68 -1.19 -4.23 13.45
CA LEU A 68 -1.16 -4.08 14.91
C LEU A 68 -0.38 -5.19 15.64
N GLN A 69 -0.08 -6.30 14.95
CA GLN A 69 0.71 -7.42 15.46
C GLN A 69 2.16 -7.37 14.98
N MET A 70 2.54 -6.43 14.11
CA MET A 70 3.92 -6.21 13.70
C MET A 70 4.67 -5.54 14.85
N GLU A 71 5.72 -6.19 15.34
CA GLU A 71 6.66 -5.64 16.34
C GLU A 71 7.59 -4.58 15.74
#